data_AF-U4TIR9-F1
#
_entry.id   AF-U4TIR9-F1
#
_cell.length_a   1.000
_cell.length_b   1.000
_cell.length_c   1.000
_cell.angle_alpha   90.00
_cell.angle_beta   90.00
_cell.angle_gamma   90.00
#
_symmetry.space_group_name_H-M   'P 1'
#
loop_
_entity.id
_entity.type
_entity.pdbx_description
1 polymer ?
#
loop_
_entity_poly.entity_id
_entity_poly.type
_entity_poly.pdbx_seq_one_letter_code
_entity_poly.pdbx_strand_id
1 'polypeptide(L)'
;MKQYDTVVFKDITVTYDTRITPLITPTGDELLFVTADRTDVVVFFRVAPDGKITAAPRYGGNIKFRDMHHFTVDVNFDSILDHPSTQPPRYADIVFKDVLVHYDVRTTPFIRGDGNELLFATRLRDDVNAFIRFEDNGDLLTFPNYGVQFVYINDHELTVALRLDEVADD
;
A
#
# COMPACT_ATOMS: atom_id res chain seq x y z
N MET A 1 15.91 -16.69 6.13
CA MET A 1 15.49 -15.98 7.37
C MET A 1 15.28 -14.54 6.98
N LYS A 2 14.10 -13.95 7.24
CA LYS A 2 13.90 -12.51 7.00
C LYS A 2 14.78 -11.75 7.98
N GLN A 3 15.54 -10.78 7.46
CA GLN A 3 16.33 -9.87 8.27
C GLN A 3 15.79 -8.47 8.00
N TYR A 4 15.71 -7.66 9.05
CA TYR A 4 15.17 -6.31 8.99
C TYR A 4 16.23 -5.30 9.38
N ASP A 5 16.15 -4.12 8.77
CA ASP A 5 16.93 -2.94 9.12
C ASP A 5 15.99 -1.72 9.18
N THR A 6 16.51 -0.54 9.56
CA THR A 6 15.71 0.67 9.75
C THR A 6 16.31 1.86 9.02
N VAL A 7 15.45 2.66 8.40
CA VAL A 7 15.79 3.97 7.83
C VAL A 7 14.85 5.03 8.39
N VAL A 8 15.40 6.21 8.68
CA VAL A 8 14.61 7.39 9.04
C VAL A 8 14.53 8.30 7.82
N PHE A 9 13.32 8.60 7.39
CA PHE A 9 13.04 9.50 6.28
C PHE A 9 12.09 10.59 6.73
N LYS A 10 12.61 11.82 6.81
CA LYS A 10 11.94 12.95 7.46
C LYS A 10 11.60 12.58 8.91
N ASP A 11 10.33 12.58 9.28
CA ASP A 11 9.80 12.21 10.60
C ASP A 11 9.24 10.78 10.66
N ILE A 12 9.54 9.96 9.65
CA ILE A 12 9.05 8.59 9.54
C ILE A 12 10.20 7.60 9.76
N THR A 13 9.98 6.64 10.65
CA THR A 13 10.81 5.46 10.83
C THR A 13 10.25 4.30 10.01
N VAL A 14 11.04 3.78 9.07
CA VAL A 14 10.67 2.64 8.24
C VAL A 14 11.58 1.46 8.56
N THR A 15 10.99 0.40 9.11
CA THR A 15 11.63 -0.92 9.22
C THR A 15 11.46 -1.66 7.90
N TYR A 16 12.48 -2.30 7.35
CA TYR A 16 12.38 -2.92 6.02
C TYR A 16 13.15 -4.24 5.90
N ASP A 17 12.63 -5.16 5.08
CA ASP A 17 13.30 -6.40 4.73
C ASP A 17 14.62 -6.12 3.98
N THR A 18 15.75 -6.67 4.42
CA THR A 18 17.07 -6.36 3.85
C THR A 18 17.30 -6.90 2.43
N ARG A 19 16.32 -7.60 1.84
CA ARG A 19 16.33 -7.96 0.41
C ARG A 19 16.09 -6.77 -0.52
N ILE A 20 15.64 -5.64 0.02
CA ILE A 20 15.47 -4.38 -0.70
C ILE A 20 16.41 -3.32 -0.14
N THR A 21 16.74 -2.34 -0.98
CA THR A 21 17.64 -1.24 -0.64
C THR A 21 16.85 0.07 -0.56
N PRO A 22 16.97 0.84 0.53
CA PRO A 22 16.38 2.18 0.60
C PRO A 22 17.20 3.16 -0.25
N LEU A 23 16.51 4.04 -0.97
CA LEU A 23 17.09 5.09 -1.80
C LEU A 23 16.25 6.37 -1.66
N ILE A 24 16.85 7.43 -1.11
CA ILE A 24 16.21 8.75 -1.08
C ILE A 24 16.50 9.44 -2.41
N THR A 25 15.47 9.99 -3.06
CA THR A 25 15.62 10.68 -4.34
C THR A 25 16.46 11.96 -4.17
N PRO A 26 17.13 12.46 -5.22
CA PRO A 26 17.97 13.66 -5.12
C PRO A 26 17.23 14.91 -4.63
N THR A 27 15.91 15.00 -4.86
CA THR A 27 15.08 16.10 -4.35
C THR A 27 14.80 15.98 -2.85
N GLY A 28 15.01 14.80 -2.25
CA GLY A 28 14.74 14.53 -0.84
C GLY A 28 13.26 14.31 -0.51
N ASP A 29 12.40 14.25 -1.53
CA ASP A 29 10.94 14.19 -1.32
C ASP A 29 10.38 12.77 -1.31
N GLU A 30 11.16 11.80 -1.79
CA GLU A 30 10.73 10.40 -1.87
C GLU A 30 11.79 9.47 -1.28
N LEU A 31 11.32 8.46 -0.56
CA LEU A 31 12.10 7.29 -0.16
C LEU A 31 11.59 6.10 -0.98
N LEU A 32 12.47 5.54 -1.80
CA LEU A 32 12.21 4.34 -2.60
C LEU A 32 12.83 3.13 -1.88
N PHE A 33 12.16 2.00 -1.94
CA PHE A 33 12.75 0.69 -1.67
C PHE A 33 12.83 -0.04 -3.00
N VAL A 34 14.06 -0.39 -3.40
CA VAL A 34 14.31 -1.05 -4.68
C VAL A 34 14.81 -2.47 -4.48
N THR A 35 14.66 -3.32 -5.48
CA THR A 35 15.26 -4.67 -5.51
C THR A 35 16.79 -4.59 -5.32
N ALA A 36 17.42 -5.70 -4.94
CA ALA A 36 18.85 -5.73 -4.65
C ALA A 36 19.73 -5.29 -5.84
N ASP A 37 19.29 -5.57 -7.07
CA ASP A 37 19.89 -5.13 -8.34
C ASP A 37 19.44 -3.72 -8.78
N ARG A 38 18.52 -3.11 -8.03
CA ARG A 38 18.01 -1.74 -8.21
C ARG A 38 17.27 -1.51 -9.53
N THR A 39 16.73 -2.57 -10.14
CA THR A 39 15.96 -2.48 -11.39
C THR A 39 14.52 -2.05 -11.12
N ASP A 40 13.95 -2.48 -10.01
CA ASP A 40 12.53 -2.34 -9.73
C ASP A 40 12.29 -1.62 -8.40
N VAL A 41 11.32 -0.70 -8.40
CA VAL A 41 10.81 -0.09 -7.17
C VAL A 41 9.79 -1.02 -6.57
N VAL A 42 10.01 -1.42 -5.32
CA VAL A 42 9.17 -2.33 -4.53
C VAL A 42 8.21 -1.57 -3.61
N VAL A 43 8.66 -0.46 -3.03
CA VAL A 43 7.77 0.46 -2.32
C VAL A 43 8.30 1.87 -2.55
N PHE A 44 7.43 2.87 -2.62
CA PHE A 44 7.85 4.24 -2.41
C PHE A 44 7.05 4.94 -1.33
N PHE A 45 7.71 5.84 -0.61
CA PHE A 45 7.13 6.78 0.33
C PHE A 45 7.35 8.19 -0.18
N ARG A 46 6.32 9.03 -0.14
CA ARG A 46 6.40 10.46 -0.38
C ARG A 46 5.64 11.18 0.72
N VAL A 47 6.27 12.16 1.33
CA VAL A 47 5.61 13.05 2.30
C VAL A 47 5.35 14.38 1.61
N ALA A 48 4.07 14.69 1.41
CA ALA A 48 3.64 15.95 0.85
C ALA A 48 3.83 17.10 1.86
N PRO A 49 3.89 18.37 1.41
CA PRO A 49 4.08 19.52 2.30
C PRO A 49 2.99 19.69 3.37
N ASP A 50 1.80 19.13 3.14
CA ASP A 50 0.67 19.13 4.08
C ASP A 50 0.70 17.95 5.07
N GLY A 51 1.77 17.16 5.08
CA GLY A 51 1.96 16.02 5.99
C GLY A 51 1.34 14.70 5.48
N LYS A 52 0.68 14.71 4.33
CA LYS A 52 0.10 13.48 3.77
C LYS A 52 1.19 12.52 3.31
N ILE A 53 1.07 11.25 3.69
CA ILE A 53 2.02 10.20 3.35
C ILE A 53 1.44 9.36 2.23
N THR A 54 2.09 9.41 1.07
CA THR A 54 1.84 8.48 -0.02
C THR A 54 2.79 7.30 0.17
N ALA A 55 2.25 6.14 0.54
CA ALA A 55 3.02 4.91 0.69
C ALA A 55 2.49 3.89 -0.31
N ALA A 56 3.29 3.58 -1.32
CA ALA A 56 2.85 2.85 -2.50
C ALA A 56 3.70 1.58 -2.68
N PRO A 57 3.17 0.42 -2.30
CA PRO A 57 3.63 -0.88 -2.80
C PRO A 57 3.74 -0.94 -4.33
N ARG A 58 4.73 -1.67 -4.81
CA ARG A 58 4.98 -2.06 -6.20
C ARG A 58 5.71 -3.39 -6.19
N TYR A 59 5.77 -4.11 -7.31
CA TYR A 59 6.63 -5.29 -7.48
C TYR A 59 6.77 -6.18 -6.22
N GLY A 60 5.67 -6.76 -5.75
CA GLY A 60 5.66 -7.63 -4.56
C GLY A 60 5.86 -6.96 -3.20
N GLY A 61 5.90 -5.63 -3.09
CA GLY A 61 6.04 -4.92 -1.82
C GLY A 61 4.78 -4.92 -0.96
N ASN A 62 4.95 -5.08 0.36
CA ASN A 62 3.89 -5.03 1.36
C ASN A 62 4.21 -3.97 2.42
N ILE A 63 3.20 -3.30 2.98
CA ILE A 63 3.37 -2.25 3.98
C ILE A 63 2.50 -2.54 5.20
N LYS A 64 3.12 -2.71 6.36
CA LYS A 64 2.43 -2.69 7.65
C LYS A 64 2.59 -1.32 8.29
N PHE A 65 1.51 -0.80 8.84
CA PHE A 65 1.43 0.52 9.45
C PHE A 65 1.06 0.40 10.93
N ARG A 66 1.73 1.17 11.79
CA ARG A 66 1.35 1.31 13.20
C ARG A 66 0.76 2.68 13.47
N ASP A 67 1.48 3.71 13.05
CA ASP A 67 1.08 5.12 13.10
C ASP A 67 1.80 5.88 11.98
N MET A 68 1.48 7.16 11.80
CA MET A 68 2.02 8.01 10.72
C MET A 68 3.55 8.20 10.78
N HIS A 69 4.22 7.74 11.84
CA HIS A 69 5.66 7.81 12.03
C HIS A 69 6.34 6.43 11.96
N HIS A 70 5.59 5.32 11.88
CA HIS A 70 6.15 3.97 11.96
C HIS A 70 5.55 3.03 10.91
N PHE A 71 6.38 2.66 9.94
CA PHE A 71 6.03 1.72 8.87
C PHE A 71 6.97 0.52 8.88
N THR A 72 6.47 -0.62 8.43
CA THR A 72 7.26 -1.81 8.10
C THR A 72 7.04 -2.19 6.64
N VAL A 73 8.13 -2.37 5.90
CA VAL A 73 8.11 -2.84 4.50
C VAL A 73 8.58 -4.28 4.43
N ASP A 74 7.75 -5.12 3.85
CA ASP A 74 8.01 -6.53 3.54
C ASP A 74 7.99 -6.76 2.03
N VAL A 75 8.54 -7.89 1.57
CA VAL A 75 8.50 -8.27 0.15
C VAL A 75 8.01 -9.70 -0.08
N ASN A 76 7.18 -9.84 -1.11
CA ASN A 76 6.61 -11.05 -1.67
C ASN A 76 6.55 -10.94 -3.22
N PHE A 77 7.61 -11.38 -3.90
CA PHE A 77 7.78 -11.21 -5.35
C PHE A 77 6.91 -12.13 -6.23
N ASP A 78 6.04 -12.95 -5.65
CA ASP A 78 5.18 -13.88 -6.39
C ASP A 78 3.95 -13.19 -7.06
N SER A 79 3.82 -11.86 -6.91
CA SER A 79 2.73 -11.03 -7.46
C SER A 79 3.29 -9.85 -8.27
N ILE A 80 3.37 -10.01 -9.60
CA ILE A 80 3.84 -8.97 -10.54
C ILE A 80 2.91 -8.93 -11.75
N LEU A 81 2.33 -7.76 -12.05
CA LEU A 81 1.72 -7.41 -13.33
C LEU A 81 1.92 -5.91 -13.63
N ASP A 82 2.20 -5.59 -14.88
CA ASP A 82 2.64 -4.29 -15.38
C ASP A 82 1.64 -3.69 -16.39
N HIS A 83 0.55 -3.04 -15.94
CA HIS A 83 -0.34 -2.27 -16.84
C HIS A 83 -1.03 -1.08 -16.15
N PRO A 84 -0.50 0.15 -16.24
CA PRO A 84 -1.07 1.31 -15.56
C PRO A 84 -2.51 1.64 -16.04
N SER A 85 -3.36 2.08 -15.10
CA SER A 85 -4.75 2.51 -15.33
C SER A 85 -4.79 3.74 -16.22
N THR A 86 -5.61 3.69 -17.28
CA THR A 86 -5.91 4.80 -18.19
C THR A 86 -7.07 5.66 -17.69
N GLN A 87 -7.89 5.15 -16.76
CA GLN A 87 -9.01 5.90 -16.17
C GLN A 87 -8.64 6.54 -14.83
N PRO A 88 -9.08 7.80 -14.57
CA PRO A 88 -8.93 8.41 -13.25
C PRO A 88 -9.84 7.72 -12.21
N PRO A 89 -9.39 7.56 -10.96
CA PRO A 89 -10.17 6.91 -9.92
C PRO A 89 -11.41 7.74 -9.54
N ARG A 90 -12.49 7.04 -9.21
CA ARG A 90 -13.71 7.63 -8.62
C ARG A 90 -13.91 7.03 -7.25
N TYR A 91 -14.10 7.85 -6.24
CA TYR A 91 -14.15 7.37 -4.85
C TYR A 91 -15.57 7.28 -4.29
N ALA A 92 -15.75 6.31 -3.40
CA ALA A 92 -16.84 6.22 -2.45
C ALA A 92 -16.26 5.97 -1.06
N ASP A 93 -17.09 6.13 -0.02
CA ASP A 93 -16.63 6.11 1.36
C ASP A 93 -17.23 4.92 2.12
N ILE A 94 -16.40 4.27 2.95
CA ILE A 94 -16.83 3.28 3.93
C ILE A 94 -16.11 3.54 5.25
N VAL A 95 -16.81 3.42 6.37
CA VAL A 95 -16.20 3.47 7.70
C VAL A 95 -15.95 2.04 8.18
N PHE A 96 -14.70 1.75 8.55
CA PHE A 96 -14.29 0.44 9.05
C PHE A 96 -13.45 0.61 10.32
N LYS A 97 -13.98 0.15 11.46
CA LYS A 97 -13.33 0.24 12.78
C LYS A 97 -12.72 1.62 13.06
N ASP A 98 -13.55 2.65 12.93
CA ASP A 98 -13.21 4.06 13.17
C ASP A 98 -12.20 4.68 12.18
N VAL A 99 -11.91 4.00 11.07
CA VAL A 99 -11.15 4.55 9.94
C VAL A 99 -12.10 4.85 8.79
N LEU A 100 -12.06 6.08 8.28
CA LEU A 100 -12.69 6.47 7.02
C LEU A 100 -11.83 5.97 5.84
N VAL A 101 -12.43 5.15 4.99
CA VAL A 101 -11.77 4.58 3.82
C VAL A 101 -12.43 5.10 2.55
N HIS A 102 -11.68 5.89 1.80
CA HIS A 102 -12.05 6.33 0.45
C HIS A 102 -11.61 5.26 -0.55
N TYR A 103 -12.52 4.49 -1.11
CA TYR A 103 -12.15 3.41 -2.03
C TYR A 103 -12.58 3.70 -3.46
N ASP A 104 -11.75 3.27 -4.41
CA ASP A 104 -12.08 3.34 -5.83
C ASP A 104 -13.31 2.45 -6.12
N VAL A 105 -14.36 3.01 -6.69
CA VAL A 105 -15.63 2.31 -6.97
C VAL A 105 -15.50 1.18 -7.99
N ARG A 106 -14.35 1.06 -8.66
CA ARG A 106 -13.99 -0.13 -9.46
C ARG A 106 -13.67 -1.34 -8.60
N THR A 107 -13.48 -1.15 -7.30
CA THR A 107 -13.35 -2.22 -6.30
C THR A 107 -14.67 -2.46 -5.59
N THR A 108 -14.92 -3.71 -5.21
CA THR A 108 -16.05 -4.12 -4.38
C THR A 108 -15.55 -4.42 -2.97
N PRO A 109 -15.91 -3.59 -1.97
CA PRO A 109 -15.52 -3.83 -0.59
C PRO A 109 -16.42 -4.89 0.06
N PHE A 110 -15.86 -5.75 0.89
CA PHE A 110 -16.61 -6.63 1.78
C PHE A 110 -15.83 -6.96 3.04
N ILE A 111 -16.55 -7.12 4.15
CA ILE A 111 -15.95 -7.45 5.46
C ILE A 111 -15.89 -8.96 5.59
N ARG A 112 -14.73 -9.50 5.95
CA ARG A 112 -14.54 -10.94 6.20
C ARG A 112 -15.34 -11.37 7.44
N GLY A 113 -15.66 -12.67 7.52
CA GLY A 113 -16.51 -13.22 8.58
C GLY A 113 -15.98 -13.04 10.03
N ASP A 114 -14.69 -12.75 10.23
CA ASP A 114 -14.13 -12.44 11.55
C ASP A 114 -14.30 -10.96 11.96
N GLY A 115 -14.78 -10.10 11.05
CA GLY A 115 -15.00 -8.67 11.28
C GLY A 115 -13.73 -7.84 11.40
N ASN A 116 -12.54 -8.43 11.21
CA ASN A 116 -11.25 -7.77 11.41
C ASN A 116 -10.58 -7.34 10.12
N GLU A 117 -11.11 -7.77 8.98
CA GLU A 117 -10.54 -7.56 7.66
C GLU A 117 -11.59 -6.97 6.70
N LEU A 118 -11.26 -5.84 6.10
CA LEU A 118 -11.98 -5.23 4.98
C LEU A 118 -11.22 -5.53 3.69
N LEU A 119 -11.86 -6.32 2.83
CA LEU A 119 -11.33 -6.82 1.58
C LEU A 119 -11.83 -5.94 0.42
N PHE A 120 -10.99 -5.72 -0.57
CA PHE A 120 -11.31 -5.04 -1.82
C PHE A 120 -11.02 -6.00 -2.97
N ALA A 121 -12.07 -6.49 -3.63
CA ALA A 121 -11.95 -7.27 -4.85
C ALA A 121 -12.17 -6.38 -6.07
N THR A 122 -11.46 -6.66 -7.16
CA THR A 122 -11.73 -6.07 -8.47
C THR A 122 -12.19 -7.18 -9.43
N ARG A 123 -12.61 -6.84 -10.65
CA ARG A 123 -12.85 -7.86 -11.68
C ARG A 123 -11.58 -8.29 -12.42
N LEU A 124 -10.42 -7.71 -12.08
CA LEU A 124 -9.13 -8.02 -12.74
C LEU A 124 -8.75 -9.48 -12.61
N ARG A 125 -9.11 -10.08 -11.48
CA ARG A 125 -9.00 -11.51 -11.15
C ARG A 125 -10.08 -11.80 -10.11
N ASP A 126 -10.66 -12.99 -10.12
CA ASP A 126 -11.59 -13.47 -9.08
C ASP A 126 -10.91 -13.66 -7.71
N ASP A 127 -10.15 -12.66 -7.26
CA ASP A 127 -9.29 -12.69 -6.08
C ASP A 127 -9.32 -11.33 -5.35
N VAL A 128 -8.82 -11.32 -4.12
CA VAL A 128 -8.70 -10.13 -3.29
C VAL A 128 -7.50 -9.31 -3.79
N ASN A 129 -7.77 -8.12 -4.30
CA ASN A 129 -6.76 -7.19 -4.78
C ASN A 129 -6.16 -6.33 -3.68
N ALA A 130 -6.89 -6.10 -2.58
CA ALA A 130 -6.30 -5.46 -1.42
C ALA A 130 -7.10 -5.78 -0.17
N PHE A 131 -6.46 -5.63 0.99
CA PHE A 131 -7.18 -5.65 2.23
C PHE A 131 -6.59 -4.70 3.27
N ILE A 132 -7.45 -4.31 4.20
CA ILE A 132 -7.11 -3.60 5.41
C ILE A 132 -7.49 -4.52 6.56
N ARG A 133 -6.55 -4.82 7.45
CA ARG A 133 -6.78 -5.67 8.61
C ARG A 133 -6.31 -5.00 9.88
N PHE A 134 -7.13 -5.05 10.92
CA PHE A 134 -6.68 -4.73 12.26
C PHE A 134 -6.13 -5.98 12.93
N GLU A 135 -4.87 -5.93 13.33
CA GLU A 135 -4.24 -6.95 14.16
C GLU A 135 -4.70 -6.80 15.63
N ASP A 136 -4.56 -7.86 16.42
CA ASP A 136 -5.00 -7.88 17.83
C ASP A 136 -4.30 -6.82 18.70
N ASN A 137 -3.12 -6.35 18.26
CA ASN A 137 -2.35 -5.31 18.93
C ASN A 137 -2.76 -3.87 18.53
N GLY A 138 -3.76 -3.72 17.67
CA GLY A 138 -4.26 -2.44 17.17
C GLY A 138 -3.55 -1.92 15.91
N ASP A 139 -2.53 -2.63 15.40
CA ASP A 139 -1.86 -2.22 14.16
C ASP A 139 -2.80 -2.36 12.95
N LEU A 140 -2.68 -1.43 12.00
CA LEU A 140 -3.35 -1.51 10.72
C LEU A 140 -2.42 -2.14 9.69
N LEU A 141 -2.74 -3.35 9.27
CA LEU A 141 -2.09 -3.99 8.14
C LEU A 141 -2.81 -3.61 6.85
N THR A 142 -2.11 -2.96 5.93
CA THR A 142 -2.57 -2.83 4.55
C THR A 142 -1.85 -3.82 3.69
N PHE A 143 -2.59 -4.70 3.03
CA PHE A 143 -2.03 -5.61 2.06
C PHE A 143 -2.51 -5.20 0.67
N PRO A 144 -1.65 -4.53 -0.08
CA PRO A 144 -1.91 -4.22 -1.47
C PRO A 144 -1.51 -5.40 -2.34
N ASN A 145 -2.41 -5.81 -3.22
CA ASN A 145 -2.13 -6.72 -4.30
C ASN A 145 -2.51 -6.02 -5.62
N TYR A 146 -2.08 -6.60 -6.74
CA TYR A 146 -2.56 -6.30 -8.10
C TYR A 146 -3.12 -4.89 -8.31
N GLY A 147 -2.23 -3.90 -8.41
CA GLY A 147 -2.63 -2.56 -8.86
C GLY A 147 -3.33 -1.68 -7.86
N VAL A 148 -3.37 -2.03 -6.58
CA VAL A 148 -3.97 -1.17 -5.55
C VAL A 148 -2.89 -0.35 -4.84
N GLN A 149 -3.17 0.93 -4.66
CA GLN A 149 -2.37 1.85 -3.88
C GLN A 149 -3.15 2.30 -2.64
N PHE A 150 -2.47 2.33 -1.50
CA PHE A 150 -2.94 3.01 -0.30
C PHE A 150 -2.37 4.43 -0.23
N VAL A 151 -3.21 5.40 0.15
CA VAL A 151 -2.77 6.77 0.47
C VAL A 151 -3.24 7.07 1.87
N TYR A 152 -2.30 7.34 2.76
CA TYR A 152 -2.61 7.65 4.16
C TYR A 152 -2.78 9.15 4.31
N ILE A 153 -3.94 9.58 4.80
CA ILE A 153 -4.26 10.98 5.00
C ILE A 153 -3.97 11.36 6.46
N ASN A 154 -4.41 10.53 7.40
CA ASN A 154 -4.09 10.60 8.84
C ASN A 154 -4.28 9.21 9.48
N ASP A 155 -4.21 9.12 10.80
CA ASP A 155 -4.40 7.89 11.59
C ASP A 155 -5.84 7.33 11.58
N HIS A 156 -6.79 8.09 11.05
CA HIS A 156 -8.20 7.73 10.92
C HIS A 156 -8.73 7.79 9.49
N GLU A 157 -7.89 8.01 8.49
CA GLU A 157 -8.33 8.27 7.12
C GLU A 157 -7.31 7.77 6.08
N LEU A 158 -7.79 6.97 5.14
CA LEU A 158 -6.98 6.49 4.03
C LEU A 158 -7.77 6.39 2.74
N THR A 159 -7.05 6.33 1.61
CA THR A 159 -7.59 6.07 0.29
C THR A 159 -7.06 4.74 -0.25
N VAL A 160 -7.94 3.95 -0.88
CA VAL A 160 -7.64 2.75 -1.66
C VAL A 160 -7.88 3.07 -3.13
N ALA A 161 -6.81 3.30 -3.88
CA ALA A 161 -6.87 3.71 -5.27
C ALA A 161 -6.45 2.58 -6.22
N LEU A 162 -7.24 2.29 -7.24
CA LEU A 162 -6.86 1.36 -8.29
C LEU A 162 -5.97 2.07 -9.33
N ARG A 163 -4.86 1.43 -9.68
CA ARG A 163 -3.80 1.94 -10.55
C ARG A 163 -3.55 1.06 -11.77
N LEU A 164 -4.32 0.00 -11.97
CA LEU A 164 -4.33 -0.80 -13.19
C LEU A 164 -5.74 -0.78 -13.79
N ASP A 165 -5.85 -0.78 -15.11
CA ASP A 165 -7.13 -0.98 -15.79
C ASP A 165 -7.50 -2.46 -15.82
N GLU A 166 -8.80 -2.74 -15.80
CA GLU A 166 -9.35 -4.02 -16.25
C GLU A 166 -8.78 -4.30 -17.65
N VAL A 167 -7.99 -5.38 -17.78
CA VAL A 167 -7.62 -5.89 -19.09
C VAL A 167 -8.95 -6.21 -19.78
N ALA A 168 -9.23 -5.56 -20.90
CA ALA A 168 -10.40 -5.92 -21.69
C ALA A 168 -10.27 -7.40 -22.04
N ASP A 169 -11.27 -8.20 -21.67
CA ASP A 169 -11.40 -9.54 -22.22
C ASP A 169 -11.48 -9.40 -23.75
N ASP A 170 -10.43 -9.83 -24.45
CA ASP A 170 -10.49 -10.10 -25.90
C ASP A 170 -11.34 -11.34 -26.19
#